data_AF-A0A7D4Y818-F1
#
_entry.id   AF-A0A7D4Y818-F1
#
_cell.length_a   1.000
_cell.length_b   1.000
_cell.length_c   1.000
_cell.angle_alpha   90.00
_cell.angle_beta   90.00
_cell.angle_gamma   90.00
#
_symmetry.space_group_name_H-M   'P 1'
#
loop_
_entity.id
_entity.type
_entity.pdbx_description
1 polymer ?
#
loop_
_entity_poly.entity_id
_entity_poly.type
_entity_poly.pdbx_seq_one_letter_code
_entity_poly.pdbx_strand_id
1 'polypeptide(L)'
;MSQQEAGTPDTEAPTARGGSYVSTPIIMATVRVVMPFVFTFGLFVMFHGADSSGGGFQGGVIVGTVVLMLGIAFGIEATREWIGPRIPVVLVGIGMLAFLFTGIGSVLLGAGFLDYSVYADIGVPKASKYGIEFVELAIGVIVAGIVTGLFFAIAAGVEEGESA
;
A
#
# COMPACT_ATOMS: atom_id res chain seq x y z
N MET A 1 33.33 46.47 44.52
CA MET A 1 32.19 46.68 43.60
C MET A 1 32.26 45.55 42.58
N SER A 2 31.69 44.40 42.93
CA SER A 2 31.69 43.17 42.14
C SER A 2 30.47 43.16 41.22
N GLN A 3 30.73 43.08 39.92
CA GLN A 3 29.74 42.93 38.86
C GLN A 3 29.00 41.60 39.05
N GLN A 4 27.67 41.62 39.07
CA GLN A 4 26.82 40.44 39.03
C GLN A 4 26.13 40.42 37.66
N GLU A 5 26.65 39.60 36.74
CA GLU A 5 26.00 39.31 35.48
C GLU A 5 24.72 38.49 35.74
N ALA A 6 23.59 39.04 35.32
CA ALA A 6 22.30 38.36 35.36
C ALA A 6 22.29 37.26 34.29
N GLY A 7 22.40 36.01 34.73
CA GLY A 7 22.21 34.84 33.88
C GLY A 7 20.77 34.78 33.37
N THR A 8 20.61 34.80 32.06
CA THR A 8 19.37 34.51 31.35
C THR A 8 18.90 33.09 31.70
N PRO A 9 17.64 32.86 32.09
CA PRO A 9 17.15 31.51 32.32
C PRO A 9 17.01 30.80 30.97
N ASP A 10 17.81 29.76 30.77
CA ASP A 10 17.69 28.84 29.64
C ASP A 10 16.27 28.30 29.59
N THR A 11 15.49 28.81 28.63
CA THR A 11 14.18 28.26 28.31
C THR A 11 14.43 26.95 27.56
N GLU A 12 14.50 25.85 28.30
CA GLU A 12 14.51 24.51 27.72
C GLU A 12 13.25 24.34 26.85
N ALA A 13 13.45 24.30 25.54
CA ALA A 13 12.42 23.96 24.59
C ALA A 13 11.88 22.55 24.92
N PRO A 14 10.55 22.33 24.91
CA PRO A 14 9.98 21.02 25.20
C PRO A 14 10.55 19.98 24.25
N THR A 15 11.34 19.05 24.79
CA THR A 15 11.80 17.88 24.04
C THR A 15 10.58 17.04 23.71
N ALA A 16 10.12 17.14 22.47
CA ALA A 16 9.11 16.26 21.91
C ALA A 16 9.67 14.84 21.86
N ARG A 17 9.59 14.12 22.99
CA ARG A 17 9.84 12.69 23.07
C ARG A 17 8.57 11.97 22.63
N GLY A 18 8.64 11.29 21.49
CA GLY A 18 7.56 10.42 21.01
C GLY A 18 7.83 9.73 19.68
N GLY A 19 9.08 9.51 19.30
CA GLY A 19 9.41 8.84 18.03
C GLY A 19 10.29 7.62 18.27
N SER A 20 9.72 6.42 18.13
CA SER A 20 10.47 5.15 18.03
C SER A 20 11.17 5.03 16.67
N TYR A 21 11.79 6.11 16.19
CA TYR A 21 12.40 6.17 14.87
C TYR A 21 13.78 6.81 14.91
N VAL A 22 14.79 6.05 14.47
CA VAL A 22 16.14 6.60 14.26
C VAL A 22 16.24 7.05 12.82
N SER A 23 15.99 8.33 12.61
CA SER A 23 16.13 9.00 11.32
C SER A 23 17.60 9.04 10.90
N THR A 24 18.02 8.07 10.07
CA THR A 24 19.36 8.08 9.46
C THR A 24 19.27 8.65 8.04
N PRO A 25 20.13 9.64 7.68
CA PRO A 25 20.18 10.17 6.32
C PRO A 25 20.42 9.09 5.25
N ILE A 26 21.13 8.02 5.63
CA ILE A 26 21.41 6.89 4.73
C ILE A 26 20.12 6.16 4.39
N ILE A 27 19.30 5.79 5.39
CA ILE A 27 18.03 5.08 5.16
C ILE A 27 17.10 5.92 4.29
N MET A 28 16.96 7.22 4.59
CA MET A 28 16.12 8.13 3.81
C MET A 28 16.58 8.24 2.35
N ALA A 29 17.89 8.40 2.12
CA ALA A 29 18.45 8.48 0.78
C ALA A 29 18.24 7.16 0.02
N THR A 30 18.49 6.01 0.67
CA THR A 30 18.28 4.69 0.06
C THR A 30 16.82 4.47 -0.30
N VAL A 31 15.87 4.73 0.61
CA VAL A 31 14.44 4.56 0.30
C VAL A 31 14.00 5.47 -0.83
N ARG A 32 14.41 6.75 -0.85
CA ARG A 32 14.06 7.69 -1.92
C ARG A 32 14.51 7.22 -3.30
N VAL A 33 15.66 6.54 -3.39
CA VAL A 33 16.18 5.98 -4.65
C VAL A 33 15.53 4.64 -4.99
N VAL A 34 15.40 3.72 -4.03
CA VAL A 34 15.00 2.33 -4.27
C VAL A 34 13.48 2.17 -4.41
N MET A 35 12.70 2.93 -3.67
CA MET A 35 11.23 2.90 -3.67
C MET A 35 10.58 2.90 -5.07
N PRO A 36 10.93 3.80 -6.01
CA PRO A 36 10.33 3.79 -7.34
C PRO A 36 10.62 2.50 -8.13
N PHE A 37 11.78 1.88 -7.92
CA PHE A 37 12.12 0.60 -8.56
C PHE A 37 11.32 -0.56 -7.97
N VAL A 38 11.16 -0.59 -6.64
CA VAL A 38 10.33 -1.60 -5.96
C VAL A 38 8.87 -1.47 -6.40
N PHE A 39 8.34 -0.25 -6.45
CA PHE A 39 6.99 0.01 -6.93
C PHE A 39 6.79 -0.46 -8.38
N THR A 40 7.69 -0.06 -9.28
CA THR A 40 7.63 -0.43 -10.70
C THR A 40 7.77 -1.94 -10.89
N PHE A 41 8.63 -2.60 -10.11
CA PHE A 41 8.76 -4.05 -10.12
C PHE A 41 7.48 -4.75 -9.64
N GLY A 42 6.84 -4.25 -8.57
CA GLY A 42 5.55 -4.75 -8.11
C GLY A 42 4.47 -4.61 -9.18
N LEU A 43 4.40 -3.46 -9.87
CA LEU A 43 3.52 -3.27 -11.03
C LEU A 43 3.82 -4.26 -12.15
N PHE A 44 5.09 -4.44 -12.51
CA PHE A 44 5.51 -5.40 -13.54
C PHE A 44 5.02 -6.82 -13.22
N VAL A 45 5.19 -7.27 -11.98
CA VAL A 45 4.73 -8.59 -11.52
C VAL A 45 3.20 -8.72 -11.62
N MET A 46 2.44 -7.66 -11.33
CA MET A 46 0.98 -7.69 -11.48
C MET A 46 0.53 -7.74 -12.95
N PHE A 47 1.19 -6.97 -13.83
CA PHE A 47 0.82 -6.92 -15.25
C PHE A 47 1.22 -8.18 -16.05
N HIS A 48 2.11 -9.02 -15.53
CA HIS A 48 2.62 -10.21 -16.23
C HIS A 48 2.31 -11.52 -15.49
N GLY A 49 1.32 -11.55 -14.60
CA GLY A 49 0.99 -12.76 -13.83
C GLY A 49 0.45 -13.91 -14.70
N ALA A 50 -0.23 -13.62 -15.81
CA ALA A 50 -0.70 -14.64 -16.74
C ALA A 50 0.43 -15.35 -17.51
N ASP A 51 1.56 -14.68 -17.74
CA ASP A 51 2.69 -15.20 -18.52
C ASP A 51 3.88 -15.67 -17.66
N SER A 52 3.91 -15.34 -16.36
CA SER A 52 5.09 -15.55 -15.50
C SER A 52 4.74 -16.13 -14.12
N SER A 53 5.74 -16.64 -13.41
CA SER A 53 5.57 -17.00 -12.00
C SER A 53 5.35 -15.73 -11.17
N GLY A 54 4.12 -15.50 -10.71
CA GLY A 54 3.78 -14.33 -9.92
C GLY A 54 2.30 -13.99 -9.95
N GLY A 55 2.00 -12.70 -10.15
CA GLY A 55 0.65 -12.16 -10.33
C GLY A 55 0.19 -11.19 -9.24
N GLY A 56 -1.13 -11.04 -9.15
CA GLY A 56 -1.80 -10.02 -8.35
C GLY A 56 -1.36 -9.99 -6.89
N PHE A 57 -1.42 -11.13 -6.22
CA PHE A 57 -1.09 -11.21 -4.79
C PHE A 57 0.35 -10.76 -4.51
N GLN A 58 1.33 -11.37 -5.17
CA GLN A 58 2.74 -11.10 -4.91
C GLN A 58 3.12 -9.67 -5.28
N GLY A 59 2.67 -9.19 -6.45
CA GLY A 59 2.91 -7.81 -6.88
C GLY A 59 2.21 -6.78 -5.97
N GLY A 60 0.99 -7.08 -5.51
CA GLY A 60 0.27 -6.28 -4.53
C GLY A 60 1.01 -6.19 -3.18
N VAL A 61 1.60 -7.29 -2.70
CA VAL A 61 2.45 -7.27 -1.51
C VAL A 61 3.65 -6.34 -1.73
N ILE A 62 4.37 -6.50 -2.84
CA ILE A 62 5.54 -5.66 -3.18
C ILE A 62 5.18 -4.17 -3.21
N VAL A 63 4.05 -3.82 -3.83
CA VAL A 63 3.51 -2.45 -3.84
C VAL A 63 3.14 -2.00 -2.43
N GLY A 64 2.52 -2.85 -1.61
CA GLY A 64 2.24 -2.54 -0.21
C GLY A 64 3.50 -2.23 0.59
N THR A 65 4.59 -2.97 0.37
CA THR A 65 5.88 -2.75 1.06
C THR A 65 6.48 -1.36 0.81
N VAL A 66 6.12 -0.71 -0.29
CA VAL A 66 6.52 0.68 -0.56
C VAL A 66 6.02 1.62 0.54
N VAL A 67 4.81 1.40 1.05
CA VAL A 67 4.27 2.19 2.16
C VAL A 67 5.03 1.91 3.45
N LEU A 68 5.40 0.64 3.69
CA LEU A 68 6.22 0.26 4.84
C LEU A 68 7.60 0.94 4.77
N MET A 69 8.22 0.99 3.58
CA MET A 69 9.50 1.68 3.39
C MET A 69 9.41 3.17 3.71
N LEU A 70 8.30 3.83 3.34
CA LEU A 70 8.05 5.23 3.68
C LEU A 70 7.82 5.42 5.18
N GLY A 71 6.98 4.58 5.79
CA GLY A 71 6.65 4.64 7.22
C GLY A 71 7.85 4.33 8.11
N ILE A 72 8.74 3.46 7.64
CA ILE A 72 10.09 3.34 8.17
C ILE A 72 10.80 4.67 7.85
N ALA A 73 11.38 4.90 6.67
CA ALA A 73 12.33 6.00 6.44
C ALA A 73 11.93 7.41 6.90
N PHE A 74 10.65 7.78 6.80
CA PHE A 74 10.13 9.13 7.06
C PHE A 74 9.19 9.20 8.27
N GLY A 75 8.96 8.09 8.95
CA GLY A 75 8.08 8.01 10.11
C GLY A 75 6.65 7.56 9.78
N ILE A 76 6.11 6.73 10.67
CA ILE A 76 4.82 6.06 10.51
C ILE A 76 3.68 7.08 10.52
N GLU A 77 3.68 8.01 11.48
CA GLU A 77 2.58 8.97 11.65
C GLU A 77 2.48 9.92 10.46
N ALA A 78 3.61 10.44 9.99
CA ALA A 78 3.67 11.28 8.80
C ALA A 78 3.19 10.53 7.54
N THR A 79 3.55 9.25 7.41
CA THR A 79 3.10 8.40 6.30
C THR A 79 1.60 8.10 6.40
N ARG A 80 1.09 7.86 7.60
CA ARG A 80 -0.34 7.64 7.88
C ARG A 80 -1.17 8.87 7.61
N GLU A 81 -0.69 10.06 7.97
CA GLU A 81 -1.36 11.33 7.67
C GLU A 81 -1.40 11.61 6.17
N TRP A 82 -0.30 11.32 5.46
CA TRP A 82 -0.23 11.51 4.01
C TRP A 82 -1.15 10.57 3.23
N ILE A 83 -1.20 9.28 3.59
CA ILE A 83 -2.05 8.28 2.92
C ILE A 83 -3.50 8.36 3.43
N GLY A 84 -3.68 8.62 4.71
CA GLY A 84 -4.97 8.59 5.39
C GLY A 84 -5.58 7.18 5.50
N PRO A 85 -6.57 6.99 6.39
CA PRO A 85 -7.24 5.70 6.58
C PRO A 85 -8.15 5.32 5.41
N ARG A 86 -8.54 6.29 4.57
CA ARG A 86 -9.51 6.10 3.50
C ARG A 86 -8.91 5.43 2.27
N ILE A 87 -7.67 5.76 1.90
CA ILE A 87 -7.07 5.26 0.66
C ILE A 87 -6.99 3.73 0.66
N PRO A 88 -6.46 3.06 1.69
CA PRO A 88 -6.38 1.59 1.68
C PRO A 88 -7.75 0.92 1.55
N VAL A 89 -8.77 1.45 2.23
CA VAL A 89 -10.16 0.95 2.16
C VAL A 89 -10.75 1.14 0.78
N VAL A 90 -10.54 2.31 0.17
CA VAL A 90 -11.02 2.60 -1.19
C VAL A 90 -10.32 1.71 -2.21
N LEU A 91 -9.01 1.47 -2.09
CA LEU A 91 -8.30 0.53 -2.96
C LEU A 91 -8.88 -0.88 -2.87
N VAL A 92 -9.11 -1.38 -1.65
CA VAL A 92 -9.77 -2.68 -1.44
C VAL A 92 -11.15 -2.71 -2.09
N GLY A 93 -11.97 -1.68 -1.88
CA GLY A 93 -13.30 -1.59 -2.49
C GLY A 93 -13.25 -1.56 -4.01
N ILE A 94 -12.38 -0.76 -4.62
CA ILE A 94 -12.21 -0.68 -6.07
C ILE A 94 -11.76 -2.02 -6.65
N GLY A 95 -10.76 -2.66 -6.04
CA GLY A 95 -10.27 -3.95 -6.50
C GLY A 95 -11.33 -5.05 -6.38
N MET A 96 -12.10 -5.07 -5.28
CA MET A 96 -13.23 -6.01 -5.13
C MET A 96 -14.31 -5.78 -6.18
N LEU A 97 -14.68 -4.51 -6.44
CA LEU A 97 -15.66 -4.18 -7.46
C LEU A 97 -15.17 -4.59 -8.86
N ALA A 98 -13.91 -4.29 -9.19
CA ALA A 98 -13.31 -4.70 -10.47
C ALA A 98 -13.35 -6.21 -10.67
N PHE A 99 -12.96 -6.98 -9.65
CA PHE A 99 -13.04 -8.45 -9.67
C PHE A 99 -14.48 -8.94 -9.90
N LEU A 100 -15.43 -8.41 -9.15
CA LEU A 100 -16.85 -8.78 -9.26
C LEU A 100 -17.43 -8.41 -10.61
N PHE A 101 -17.12 -7.23 -11.15
CA PHE A 101 -17.59 -6.81 -12.46
C PHE A 101 -17.07 -7.73 -13.57
N THR A 102 -15.80 -8.15 -13.51
CA THR A 102 -15.26 -9.09 -14.50
C THR A 102 -15.94 -10.46 -14.44
N GLY A 103 -16.25 -10.96 -13.25
CA GLY A 103 -16.92 -12.26 -13.13
C GLY A 103 -18.43 -12.21 -13.39
N ILE A 104 -19.12 -11.15 -12.95
CA ILE A 104 -20.55 -10.95 -13.24
C ILE A 104 -20.75 -10.64 -14.73
N GLY A 105 -19.84 -9.90 -15.35
CA GLY A 105 -19.91 -9.58 -16.78
C GLY A 105 -20.01 -10.83 -17.66
N SER A 106 -19.26 -11.90 -17.35
CA SER A 106 -19.32 -13.14 -18.11
C SER A 106 -20.65 -13.87 -17.90
N VAL A 107 -21.20 -13.82 -16.69
CA VAL A 107 -22.54 -14.36 -16.38
C VAL A 107 -23.65 -13.62 -17.10
N LEU A 108 -23.57 -12.28 -17.17
CA LEU A 108 -24.56 -11.47 -17.91
C LEU A 108 -24.55 -11.75 -19.42
N LEU A 109 -23.42 -12.24 -19.95
CA LEU A 109 -23.29 -12.68 -21.34
C LEU A 109 -23.69 -14.15 -21.56
N GLY A 110 -24.19 -14.83 -20.52
CA GLY A 110 -24.70 -16.21 -20.60
C GLY A 110 -23.66 -17.31 -20.36
N ALA A 111 -22.45 -16.95 -19.92
CA ALA A 111 -21.38 -17.90 -19.59
C ALA A 111 -21.23 -18.11 -18.07
N GLY A 112 -20.25 -18.92 -17.66
CA GLY A 112 -19.90 -19.10 -16.25
C GLY A 112 -19.24 -17.86 -15.62
N PHE A 113 -19.18 -17.79 -14.28
CA PHE A 113 -18.42 -16.75 -13.58
C PHE A 113 -16.93 -16.84 -13.92
N LEU A 114 -16.32 -15.72 -14.35
CA LEU A 114 -14.94 -15.63 -14.86
C LEU A 114 -14.65 -16.51 -16.09
N ASP A 115 -15.68 -16.93 -16.81
CA ASP A 115 -15.49 -17.52 -18.12
C ASP A 115 -15.11 -16.43 -19.13
N TYR A 116 -13.81 -16.29 -19.38
CA TYR A 116 -13.30 -15.25 -20.26
C TYR A 116 -13.56 -15.51 -21.74
N SER A 117 -13.94 -16.75 -22.12
CA SER A 117 -14.14 -17.10 -23.53
C SER A 117 -15.25 -16.27 -24.18
N VAL A 118 -16.30 -15.95 -23.41
CA VAL A 118 -17.44 -15.13 -23.85
C VAL A 118 -17.02 -13.70 -24.25
N TYR A 119 -15.90 -13.20 -23.73
CA TYR A 119 -15.40 -11.89 -24.14
C TYR A 119 -14.72 -11.93 -25.52
N ALA A 120 -14.25 -13.11 -25.97
CA ALA A 120 -13.74 -13.27 -27.33
C ALA A 120 -14.87 -13.14 -28.35
N ASP A 121 -16.06 -13.63 -28.03
CA ASP A 121 -17.24 -13.59 -28.91
C ASP A 121 -17.73 -12.15 -29.16
N ILE A 122 -17.46 -11.22 -28.25
CA ILE A 122 -17.75 -9.78 -28.40
C ILE A 122 -16.56 -8.97 -28.96
N GLY A 123 -15.51 -9.65 -29.45
CA GLY A 123 -14.40 -9.04 -30.16
C GLY A 123 -13.19 -8.65 -29.31
N VAL A 124 -13.07 -9.12 -28.06
CA VAL A 124 -11.86 -8.90 -27.25
C VAL A 124 -10.75 -9.88 -27.70
N PRO A 125 -9.64 -9.40 -28.29
CA PRO A 125 -8.56 -10.28 -28.71
C PRO A 125 -7.88 -10.89 -27.48
N LYS A 126 -7.52 -12.17 -27.52
CA LYS A 126 -6.86 -12.89 -26.39
C LYS A 126 -7.61 -12.70 -25.05
N ALA A 127 -8.93 -12.74 -25.08
CA ALA A 127 -9.81 -12.48 -23.95
C ALA A 127 -9.39 -13.20 -22.65
N SER A 128 -9.02 -14.48 -22.71
CA SER A 128 -8.56 -15.21 -21.51
C SER A 128 -7.29 -14.63 -20.90
N LYS A 129 -6.32 -14.23 -21.72
CA LYS A 129 -5.07 -13.64 -21.22
C LYS A 129 -5.36 -12.31 -20.52
N TYR A 130 -6.01 -11.38 -21.21
CA TYR A 130 -6.28 -10.06 -20.65
C TYR A 130 -7.29 -10.10 -19.51
N GLY A 131 -8.22 -11.04 -19.53
CA GLY A 131 -9.15 -11.30 -18.43
C GLY A 131 -8.43 -11.74 -17.16
N ILE A 132 -7.49 -12.69 -17.28
CA ILE A 132 -6.65 -13.13 -16.16
C ILE A 132 -5.78 -11.98 -15.64
N GLU A 133 -5.04 -11.29 -16.52
CA GLU A 133 -4.17 -10.16 -16.12
C GLU A 133 -4.97 -9.05 -15.42
N PHE A 134 -6.18 -8.75 -15.90
CA PHE A 134 -7.04 -7.74 -15.28
C PHE A 134 -7.52 -8.16 -13.89
N VAL A 135 -7.94 -9.43 -13.73
CA VAL A 135 -8.35 -9.98 -12.43
C VAL A 135 -7.18 -10.01 -11.45
N GLU A 136 -5.99 -10.36 -11.92
CA GLU A 136 -4.78 -10.31 -11.11
C GLU A 136 -4.45 -8.88 -10.69
N LEU A 137 -4.56 -7.90 -11.57
CA LEU A 137 -4.38 -6.49 -11.22
C LEU A 137 -5.39 -6.05 -10.15
N ALA A 138 -6.66 -6.43 -10.29
CA ALA A 138 -7.69 -6.15 -9.29
C ALA A 138 -7.36 -6.76 -7.92
N ILE A 139 -6.92 -8.02 -7.89
CA ILE A 139 -6.45 -8.70 -6.67
C ILE A 139 -5.23 -7.97 -6.09
N GLY A 140 -4.29 -7.53 -6.93
CA GLY A 140 -3.09 -6.82 -6.47
C GLY A 140 -3.39 -5.49 -5.81
N VAL A 141 -4.38 -4.75 -6.32
CA VAL A 141 -4.88 -3.52 -5.68
C VAL A 141 -5.50 -3.82 -4.30
N ILE A 142 -6.29 -4.89 -4.18
CA ILE A 142 -6.84 -5.33 -2.88
C ILE A 142 -5.70 -5.62 -1.90
N VAL A 143 -4.73 -6.43 -2.34
CA VAL A 143 -3.63 -6.87 -1.48
C VAL A 143 -2.75 -5.70 -1.05
N ALA A 144 -2.42 -4.77 -1.94
CA ALA A 144 -1.69 -3.55 -1.59
C ALA A 144 -2.43 -2.71 -0.53
N GLY A 145 -3.76 -2.58 -0.65
CA GLY A 145 -4.60 -1.93 0.33
C GLY A 145 -4.61 -2.65 1.68
N ILE A 146 -4.75 -3.98 1.68
CA ILE A 146 -4.72 -4.80 2.91
C ILE A 146 -3.35 -4.70 3.59
N VAL A 147 -2.24 -4.85 2.86
CA VAL A 147 -0.89 -4.76 3.43
C VAL A 147 -0.64 -3.39 4.04
N THR A 148 -1.06 -2.33 3.37
CA THR A 148 -0.99 -0.96 3.90
C THR A 148 -1.82 -0.79 5.17
N GLY A 149 -3.07 -1.27 5.17
CA GLY A 149 -3.96 -1.21 6.32
C GLY A 149 -3.42 -2.01 7.51
N LEU A 150 -2.91 -3.22 7.27
CA LEU A 150 -2.28 -4.06 8.28
C LEU A 150 -1.05 -3.39 8.88
N PHE A 151 -0.21 -2.75 8.06
CA PHE A 151 0.93 -2.00 8.56
C PHE A 151 0.52 -0.91 9.55
N PHE A 152 -0.48 -0.10 9.22
CA PHE A 152 -0.98 0.93 10.14
C PHE A 152 -1.67 0.35 11.37
N ALA A 153 -2.42 -0.74 11.23
CA ALA A 153 -3.08 -1.40 12.36
C ALA A 153 -2.07 -1.97 13.36
N ILE A 154 -1.01 -2.62 12.87
CA ILE A 154 0.07 -3.15 13.71
C ILE A 154 0.84 -2.00 14.36
N ALA A 155 1.12 -0.93 13.61
CA ALA A 155 1.87 0.20 14.11
C ALA A 155 1.12 1.02 15.17
N ALA A 156 -0.22 1.01 15.16
CA ALA A 156 -1.04 1.63 16.19
C ALA A 156 -0.93 0.92 17.55
N GLY A 157 -0.48 -0.34 17.58
CA GLY A 157 -0.46 -1.17 18.78
C GLY A 157 -1.85 -1.64 19.21
N VAL A 158 -1.90 -2.59 20.14
CA VAL A 158 -3.14 -2.90 20.86
C VAL A 158 -3.23 -1.87 21.97
N GLU A 159 -4.12 -0.88 21.86
CA GLU A 159 -4.56 -0.16 23.06
C GLU A 159 -5.19 -1.22 23.97
N GLU A 160 -4.49 -1.58 25.05
CA GLU A 160 -5.08 -2.36 26.13
C GLU A 160 -6.33 -1.61 26.55
N GLY A 161 -7.50 -2.20 26.25
CA GLY A 161 -8.77 -1.62 26.62
C GLY A 161 -8.80 -1.43 28.14
N GLU A 162 -8.66 -0.19 28.59
CA GLU A 162 -9.02 0.20 29.95
C GLU A 162 -10.53 -0.01 30.11
N SER A 163 -10.83 -1.11 30.79
CA SER A 163 -11.94 -1.34 31.72
C SER A 163 -13.26 -0.60 31.49
N ALA A 164 -14.29 -1.36 31.14
CA ALA A 164 -15.66 -1.13 31.62
C ALA A 164 -16.18 -2.42 32.29
#